data_AF-A0A333KRB4-F1
#
_entry.id   AF-A0A333KRB4-F1
#
_cell.length_a   1.000
_cell.length_b   1.000
_cell.length_c   1.000
_cell.angle_alpha   90.00
_cell.angle_beta   90.00
_cell.angle_gamma   90.00
#
_symmetry.space_group_name_H-M   'P 1'
#
loop_
_entity.id
_entity.type
_entity.pdbx_description
1 polymer ?
#
loop_
_entity_poly.entity_id
_entity_poly.type
_entity_poly.pdbx_seq_one_letter_code
_entity_poly.pdbx_strand_id
1 'polypeptide(L)'
;MLFSYTYVPHKMEKMQAFIDFIFYEVWCKARVRGPFCLKLFEANAELYEVMEDFSSSDTQGAVFFYNHVEKIYGLFSSLTEVQIDQFKQWYQGNNDLEKICANDPSIQVVRYSDIAIHHKDIAEQLAVFFKGLYSQSLLDLAVLRAKIGDIHDHYQSFAAVNKAGKCPFCGIGDIKGGNHSKREAYDHYLPKALYPFNSINFHNLAPACHECNSTYKLSKDPIQSGALRRKAFNPFASVDHVIQLQITLQHANIDALEPADIIIQFGPDTLEEELETWKDLYGIEERYKAKVCAENDGKYWLTQVLDEWKEEGLSPTEFMRTLARQAKKKPYAECNFLKEPFLKACHRIGVF
;
A
#
# COMPACT_ATOMS: atom_id res chain seq x y z
N MET A 1 6.80 -1.66 8.23
CA MET A 1 5.98 -2.78 7.72
C MET A 1 6.65 -4.05 8.17
N LEU A 2 5.93 -5.12 8.52
CA LEU A 2 6.54 -6.32 9.11
C LEU A 2 7.19 -7.27 8.10
N PHE A 3 6.69 -7.29 6.87
CA PHE A 3 7.21 -8.06 5.74
C PHE A 3 6.68 -7.47 4.44
N SER A 4 7.33 -7.75 3.31
CA SER A 4 6.87 -7.32 1.99
C SER A 4 6.04 -8.42 1.32
N TYR A 5 5.11 -8.02 0.46
CA TYR A 5 4.46 -8.96 -0.43
C TYR A 5 5.39 -9.35 -1.57
N THR A 6 5.26 -10.59 -2.03
CA THR A 6 5.77 -10.99 -3.34
C THR A 6 4.86 -10.38 -4.41
N TYR A 7 5.44 -9.58 -5.29
CA TYR A 7 4.71 -9.02 -6.44
C TYR A 7 4.26 -10.13 -7.39
N VAL A 8 3.05 -10.02 -7.93
CA VAL A 8 2.47 -11.01 -8.83
C VAL A 8 2.11 -10.34 -10.16
N PRO A 9 2.88 -10.61 -11.24
CA PRO A 9 2.56 -10.08 -12.55
C PRO A 9 1.19 -10.54 -13.04
N HIS A 10 0.44 -9.64 -13.65
CA HIS A 10 -0.92 -9.94 -14.09
C HIS A 10 -1.39 -9.08 -15.26
N LYS A 11 -2.39 -9.58 -16.00
CA LYS A 11 -3.00 -8.89 -17.15
C LYS A 11 -3.51 -7.48 -16.81
N MET A 12 -3.86 -7.23 -15.55
CA MET A 12 -4.35 -5.93 -15.05
C MET A 12 -3.32 -4.80 -15.22
N GLU A 13 -2.03 -5.12 -15.27
CA GLU A 13 -0.96 -4.15 -15.57
C GLU A 13 -1.10 -3.53 -16.96
N LYS A 14 -1.85 -4.17 -17.87
CA LYS A 14 -2.14 -3.60 -19.18
C LYS A 14 -2.88 -2.27 -19.10
N MET A 15 -3.65 -2.06 -18.03
CA MET A 15 -4.26 -0.75 -17.81
C MET A 15 -3.19 0.33 -17.61
N GLN A 16 -2.13 0.06 -16.86
CA GLN A 16 -0.98 0.97 -16.75
C GLN A 16 -0.33 1.17 -18.13
N ALA A 17 -0.11 0.11 -18.91
CA ALA A 17 0.45 0.23 -20.27
C ALA A 17 -0.42 1.10 -21.22
N PHE A 18 -1.74 1.07 -21.08
CA PHE A 18 -2.64 1.97 -21.79
C PHE A 18 -2.47 3.42 -21.34
N ILE A 19 -2.35 3.67 -20.03
CA ILE A 19 -2.07 5.02 -19.50
C ILE A 19 -0.69 5.50 -19.94
N ASP A 20 0.33 4.64 -19.97
CA ASP A 20 1.68 4.97 -20.45
C ASP A 20 1.61 5.42 -21.93
N PHE A 21 0.89 4.67 -22.77
CA PHE A 21 0.67 5.04 -24.17
C PHE A 21 -0.06 6.39 -24.29
N ILE A 22 -1.17 6.57 -23.56
CA ILE A 22 -1.93 7.83 -23.57
C ILE A 22 -1.02 8.99 -23.16
N PHE A 23 -0.23 8.82 -22.11
CA PHE A 23 0.66 9.87 -21.62
C PHE A 23 1.74 10.22 -22.65
N TYR A 24 2.53 9.25 -23.10
CA TYR A 24 3.69 9.50 -23.96
C TYR A 24 3.36 9.73 -25.44
N GLU A 25 2.42 8.97 -25.99
CA GLU A 25 2.14 8.94 -27.42
C GLU A 25 0.98 9.87 -27.81
N VAL A 26 0.09 10.20 -26.87
CA VAL A 26 -1.08 11.04 -27.11
C VAL A 26 -0.91 12.43 -26.48
N TRP A 27 -0.86 12.53 -25.16
CA TRP A 27 -0.79 13.82 -24.47
C TRP A 27 0.53 14.57 -24.68
N CYS A 28 1.68 13.93 -24.46
CA CYS A 28 2.98 14.56 -24.66
C CYS A 28 3.28 14.95 -26.12
N LYS A 29 2.49 14.47 -27.09
CA LYS A 29 2.62 14.80 -28.51
C LYS A 29 1.50 15.70 -29.03
N ALA A 30 0.58 16.13 -28.15
CA ALA A 30 -0.63 16.86 -28.53
C ALA A 30 -0.35 18.15 -29.32
N ARG A 31 0.71 18.87 -28.97
CA ARG A 31 1.10 20.13 -29.62
C ARG A 31 1.31 20.02 -31.14
N VAL A 32 1.77 18.86 -31.63
CA VAL A 32 2.15 18.66 -33.03
C VAL A 32 1.23 17.70 -33.79
N ARG A 33 0.23 17.11 -33.13
CA ARG A 33 -0.62 16.04 -33.68
C ARG A 33 -2.00 16.51 -34.18
N GLY A 34 -2.31 17.81 -34.05
CA GLY A 34 -3.58 18.38 -34.52
C GLY A 34 -4.76 18.07 -33.59
N PRO A 35 -6.02 18.09 -34.09
CA PRO A 35 -7.20 17.82 -33.27
C PRO A 35 -7.24 16.40 -32.70
N PHE A 36 -7.92 16.24 -31.56
CA PHE A 36 -8.13 14.93 -30.94
C PHE A 36 -8.99 14.03 -31.85
N CYS A 37 -8.54 12.81 -32.13
CA CYS A 37 -9.29 11.83 -32.91
C CYS A 37 -8.78 10.40 -32.66
N LEU A 38 -9.56 9.39 -33.08
CA LEU A 38 -9.22 7.97 -32.89
C LEU A 38 -7.89 7.56 -33.53
N LYS A 39 -7.43 8.27 -34.58
CA LYS A 39 -6.14 7.98 -35.25
C LYS A 39 -4.94 8.11 -34.32
N LEU A 40 -5.07 8.87 -33.23
CA LEU A 40 -4.02 9.01 -32.21
C LEU A 40 -3.70 7.69 -31.51
N PHE A 41 -4.60 6.69 -31.57
CA PHE A 41 -4.47 5.41 -30.89
C PHE A 41 -4.08 4.25 -31.82
N GLU A 42 -3.96 4.46 -33.14
CA GLU A 42 -3.70 3.40 -34.15
C GLU A 42 -2.43 2.58 -33.87
N ALA A 43 -1.42 3.19 -33.23
CA ALA A 43 -0.18 2.49 -32.87
C ALA A 43 -0.35 1.49 -31.71
N ASN A 44 -1.50 1.46 -31.03
CA ASN A 44 -1.86 0.49 -30.00
C ASN A 44 -3.25 -0.08 -30.30
N ALA A 45 -3.29 -1.17 -31.06
CA ALA A 45 -4.54 -1.77 -31.57
C ALA A 45 -5.57 -2.09 -30.46
N GLU A 46 -5.13 -2.62 -29.33
CA GLU A 46 -6.07 -2.95 -28.25
C GLU A 46 -6.63 -1.72 -27.54
N LEU A 47 -5.83 -0.66 -27.36
CA LEU A 47 -6.32 0.60 -26.83
C LEU A 47 -7.20 1.33 -27.86
N TYR A 48 -6.87 1.24 -29.16
CA TYR A 48 -7.69 1.78 -30.24
C TYR A 48 -9.10 1.19 -30.19
N GLU A 49 -9.23 -0.13 -30.10
CA GLU A 49 -10.55 -0.79 -29.97
C GLU A 49 -11.34 -0.30 -28.76
N VAL A 50 -10.67 -0.11 -27.61
CA VAL A 50 -11.30 0.44 -26.39
C VAL A 50 -11.76 1.89 -26.61
N MET A 51 -10.91 2.72 -27.22
CA MET A 51 -11.24 4.13 -27.48
C MET A 51 -12.32 4.30 -28.54
N GLU A 52 -12.36 3.42 -29.55
CA GLU A 52 -13.40 3.37 -30.57
C GLU A 52 -14.75 3.04 -29.95
N ASP A 53 -14.83 1.96 -29.16
CA ASP A 53 -16.04 1.60 -28.42
C ASP A 53 -16.49 2.75 -27.50
N PHE A 54 -15.56 3.29 -26.70
CA PHE A 54 -15.87 4.36 -25.75
C PHE A 54 -16.32 5.66 -26.42
N SER A 55 -15.86 5.95 -27.63
CA SER A 55 -16.25 7.16 -28.37
C SER A 55 -17.72 7.21 -28.73
N SER A 56 -18.38 6.04 -28.79
CA SER A 56 -19.79 5.89 -29.16
C SER A 56 -20.68 5.41 -28.02
N SER A 57 -20.08 4.97 -26.90
CA SER A 57 -20.79 4.49 -25.72
C SER A 57 -21.42 5.63 -24.92
N ASP A 58 -22.59 5.38 -24.35
CA ASP A 58 -23.29 6.25 -23.39
C ASP A 58 -23.06 5.84 -21.93
N THR A 59 -22.37 4.73 -21.68
CA THR A 59 -22.07 4.26 -20.32
C THR A 59 -21.19 5.27 -19.57
N GLN A 60 -21.47 5.45 -18.27
CA GLN A 60 -20.80 6.44 -17.44
C GLN A 60 -19.27 6.29 -17.45
N GLY A 61 -18.74 5.06 -17.37
CA GLY A 61 -17.30 4.81 -17.34
C GLY A 61 -16.60 5.12 -18.67
N ALA A 62 -17.23 4.76 -19.80
CA ALA A 62 -16.67 5.01 -21.12
C ALA A 62 -16.66 6.50 -21.44
N VAL A 63 -17.80 7.18 -21.23
CA VAL A 63 -17.95 8.63 -21.37
C VAL A 63 -16.96 9.37 -20.48
N PHE A 64 -16.80 8.91 -19.23
CA PHE A 64 -15.80 9.45 -18.31
C PHE A 64 -14.39 9.31 -18.89
N PHE A 65 -13.96 8.11 -19.28
CA PHE A 65 -12.60 7.87 -19.71
C PHE A 65 -12.26 8.65 -20.99
N TYR A 66 -13.07 8.50 -22.03
CA TYR A 66 -12.84 9.11 -23.34
C TYR A 66 -12.77 10.64 -23.23
N ASN A 67 -13.77 11.26 -22.59
CA ASN A 67 -13.85 12.72 -22.48
C ASN A 67 -12.71 13.32 -21.66
N HIS A 68 -12.23 12.64 -20.61
CA HIS A 68 -11.10 13.15 -19.85
C HIS A 68 -9.78 13.00 -20.59
N VAL A 69 -9.60 11.92 -21.37
CA VAL A 69 -8.43 11.78 -22.26
C VAL A 69 -8.40 12.91 -23.29
N GLU A 70 -9.54 13.24 -23.90
CA GLU A 70 -9.68 14.37 -24.84
C GLU A 70 -9.39 15.73 -24.18
N LYS A 71 -9.98 16.00 -23.01
CA LYS A 71 -9.77 17.27 -22.28
C LYS A 71 -8.30 17.47 -21.90
N ILE A 72 -7.66 16.43 -21.36
CA ILE A 72 -6.24 16.50 -20.99
C ILE A 72 -5.37 16.68 -22.24
N TYR A 73 -5.70 16.02 -23.35
CA TYR A 73 -5.03 16.24 -24.64
C TYR A 73 -5.11 17.72 -25.07
N GLY A 74 -6.30 18.33 -24.99
CA GLY A 74 -6.50 19.74 -25.28
C GLY A 74 -5.63 20.65 -24.42
N LEU A 75 -5.54 20.38 -23.11
CA LEU A 75 -4.68 21.15 -22.21
C LEU A 75 -3.18 20.95 -22.52
N PHE A 76 -2.74 19.71 -22.76
CA PHE A 76 -1.35 19.41 -23.12
C PHE A 76 -0.93 20.01 -24.46
N SER A 77 -1.87 20.26 -25.38
CA SER A 77 -1.58 20.88 -26.68
C SER A 77 -1.00 22.31 -26.56
N SER A 78 -1.26 22.98 -25.42
CA SER A 78 -0.77 24.32 -25.11
C SER A 78 0.61 24.36 -24.42
N LEU A 79 1.14 23.22 -24.00
CA LEU A 79 2.41 23.14 -23.27
C LEU A 79 3.61 23.31 -24.19
N THR A 80 4.67 23.93 -23.68
CA THR A 80 5.98 23.98 -24.34
C THR A 80 6.69 22.62 -24.23
N GLU A 81 7.72 22.41 -25.05
CA GLU A 81 8.54 21.19 -24.97
C GLU A 81 9.18 21.01 -23.58
N VAL A 82 9.68 22.11 -22.99
CA VAL A 82 10.26 22.10 -21.63
C VAL A 82 9.23 21.67 -20.58
N GLN A 83 8.00 22.17 -20.68
CA GLN A 83 6.91 21.76 -19.78
C GLN A 83 6.55 20.29 -19.99
N ILE A 84 6.46 19.82 -21.23
CA ILE A 84 6.19 18.41 -21.55
C ILE A 84 7.28 17.51 -20.96
N ASP A 85 8.55 17.89 -21.08
CA ASP A 85 9.67 17.12 -20.51
C ASP A 85 9.63 17.09 -18.98
N GLN A 86 9.22 18.20 -18.34
CA GLN A 86 8.96 18.22 -16.91
C GLN A 86 7.83 17.24 -16.50
N PHE A 87 6.73 17.21 -17.26
CA PHE A 87 5.66 16.23 -17.02
C PHE A 87 6.15 14.80 -17.20
N LYS A 88 7.03 14.51 -18.17
CA LYS A 88 7.61 13.17 -18.34
C LYS A 88 8.45 12.77 -17.14
N GLN A 89 9.27 13.68 -16.60
CA GLN A 89 10.05 13.43 -15.38
C GLN A 89 9.15 13.13 -14.18
N TRP A 90 8.07 13.92 -14.01
CA TRP A 90 7.07 13.67 -12.97
C TRP A 90 6.33 12.35 -13.14
N TYR A 91 5.97 12.01 -14.37
CA TYR A 91 5.29 10.74 -14.67
C TYR A 91 6.16 9.53 -14.31
N GLN A 92 7.44 9.57 -14.69
CA GLN A 92 8.43 8.54 -14.35
C GLN A 92 8.64 8.48 -12.83
N GLY A 93 8.89 9.63 -12.21
CA GLY A 93 9.14 9.73 -10.78
C GLY A 93 7.97 9.27 -9.91
N ASN A 94 6.73 9.54 -10.31
CA ASN A 94 5.54 9.09 -9.58
C ASN A 94 5.24 7.58 -9.70
N ASN A 95 5.83 6.90 -10.69
CA ASN A 95 5.60 5.48 -10.96
C ASN A 95 6.75 4.56 -10.53
N ASP A 96 7.91 5.09 -10.16
CA ASP A 96 9.06 4.33 -9.64
C ASP A 96 8.97 4.16 -8.11
N LEU A 97 8.06 3.29 -7.66
CA LEU A 97 7.75 3.16 -6.23
C LEU A 97 8.93 2.73 -5.36
N GLU A 98 9.85 1.96 -5.92
CA GLU A 98 11.06 1.55 -5.21
C GLU A 98 11.91 2.77 -4.85
N LYS A 99 12.23 3.62 -5.83
CA LYS A 99 12.98 4.86 -5.60
C LYS A 99 12.22 5.88 -4.76
N ILE A 100 10.90 5.95 -4.94
CA ILE A 100 10.02 6.80 -4.13
C ILE A 100 10.15 6.44 -2.64
N CYS A 101 10.03 5.15 -2.31
CA CYS A 101 10.11 4.66 -0.94
C CYS A 101 11.53 4.77 -0.37
N ALA A 102 12.55 4.61 -1.20
CA ALA A 102 13.96 4.79 -0.81
C ALA A 102 14.36 6.27 -0.61
N ASN A 103 13.44 7.21 -0.91
CA ASN A 103 13.71 8.65 -0.92
C ASN A 103 14.90 9.02 -1.83
N ASP A 104 14.96 8.40 -3.01
CA ASP A 104 16.05 8.60 -3.97
C ASP A 104 16.02 10.04 -4.53
N PRO A 105 17.11 10.82 -4.44
CA PRO A 105 17.15 12.20 -4.90
C PRO A 105 17.15 12.34 -6.44
N SER A 106 17.32 11.25 -7.19
CA SER A 106 17.36 11.27 -8.66
C SER A 106 15.97 11.35 -9.31
N ILE A 107 14.90 11.05 -8.56
CA ILE A 107 13.53 11.10 -9.07
C ILE A 107 12.82 12.39 -8.65
N GLN A 108 11.92 12.85 -9.52
CA GLN A 108 11.06 13.99 -9.21
C GLN A 108 9.63 13.51 -9.02
N VAL A 109 9.20 13.46 -7.77
CA VAL A 109 7.82 13.12 -7.41
C VAL A 109 7.01 14.40 -7.32
N VAL A 110 5.82 14.41 -7.89
CA VAL A 110 4.92 15.55 -7.92
C VAL A 110 3.57 15.21 -7.29
N ARG A 111 2.95 16.17 -6.61
CA ARG A 111 1.54 16.12 -6.20
C ARG A 111 0.68 16.99 -7.10
N TYR A 112 -0.63 16.80 -7.04
CA TYR A 112 -1.57 17.71 -7.70
C TYR A 112 -1.38 19.17 -7.26
N SER A 113 -1.06 19.40 -5.99
CA SER A 113 -0.80 20.75 -5.46
C SER A 113 0.36 21.44 -6.15
N ASP A 114 1.41 20.69 -6.49
CA ASP A 114 2.64 21.25 -7.06
C ASP A 114 2.42 21.58 -8.55
N ILE A 115 1.71 20.70 -9.28
CA ILE A 115 1.28 20.97 -10.65
C ILE A 115 0.39 22.23 -10.67
N ALA A 116 -0.51 22.38 -9.70
CA ALA A 116 -1.47 23.47 -9.67
C ALA A 116 -0.84 24.88 -9.52
N ILE A 117 0.41 24.97 -9.05
CA ILE A 117 1.14 26.25 -8.93
C ILE A 117 1.27 26.94 -10.29
N HIS A 118 1.52 26.17 -11.36
CA HIS A 118 1.73 26.69 -12.71
C HIS A 118 0.71 26.20 -13.72
N HIS A 119 -0.01 25.11 -13.41
CA HIS A 119 -0.88 24.39 -14.33
C HIS A 119 -2.18 23.94 -13.64
N LYS A 120 -2.90 24.88 -13.02
CA LYS A 120 -4.12 24.62 -12.24
C LYS A 120 -5.14 23.74 -12.98
N ASP A 121 -5.50 24.10 -14.21
CA ASP A 121 -6.51 23.37 -14.97
C ASP A 121 -6.06 21.93 -15.31
N ILE A 122 -4.76 21.74 -15.59
CA ILE A 122 -4.19 20.41 -15.80
C ILE A 122 -4.24 19.60 -14.50
N ALA A 123 -3.84 20.19 -13.36
CA ALA A 123 -3.89 19.52 -12.07
C ALA A 123 -5.31 19.04 -11.72
N GLU A 124 -6.32 19.88 -11.95
CA GLU A 124 -7.73 19.55 -11.71
C GLU A 124 -8.21 18.43 -12.64
N GLN A 125 -7.92 18.49 -13.94
CA GLN A 125 -8.33 17.44 -14.89
C GLN A 125 -7.61 16.11 -14.61
N LEU A 126 -6.30 16.14 -14.31
CA LEU A 126 -5.56 14.95 -13.92
C LEU A 126 -6.12 14.36 -12.62
N ALA A 127 -6.48 15.19 -11.65
CA ALA A 127 -7.05 14.73 -10.38
C ALA A 127 -8.38 14.01 -10.59
N VAL A 128 -9.26 14.53 -11.44
CA VAL A 128 -10.53 13.86 -11.75
C VAL A 128 -10.26 12.53 -12.48
N PHE A 129 -9.40 12.55 -13.51
CA PHE A 129 -9.10 11.38 -14.31
C PHE A 129 -8.48 10.24 -13.49
N PHE A 130 -7.34 10.48 -12.85
CA PHE A 130 -6.59 9.44 -12.12
C PHE A 130 -7.35 8.90 -10.90
N LYS A 131 -8.13 9.73 -10.19
CA LYS A 131 -8.96 9.25 -9.07
C LYS A 131 -10.08 8.31 -9.52
N GLY A 132 -10.55 8.47 -10.76
CA GLY A 132 -11.62 7.68 -11.38
C GLY A 132 -11.16 6.40 -12.10
N LEU A 133 -9.87 6.23 -12.37
CA LEU A 133 -9.35 5.06 -13.10
C LEU A 133 -9.62 3.72 -12.39
N TYR A 134 -9.69 3.72 -11.07
CA TYR A 134 -9.95 2.51 -10.27
C TYR A 134 -11.44 2.29 -9.96
N SER A 135 -12.34 3.00 -10.66
CA SER A 135 -13.79 2.85 -10.44
C SER A 135 -14.31 1.56 -11.07
N GLN A 136 -15.27 0.90 -10.41
CA GLN A 136 -15.95 -0.27 -10.95
C GLN A 136 -16.68 0.05 -12.25
N SER A 137 -17.30 1.23 -12.35
CA SER A 137 -17.99 1.67 -13.58
C SER A 137 -17.09 1.75 -14.81
N LEU A 138 -15.77 1.88 -14.64
CA LEU A 138 -14.79 1.79 -15.72
C LEU A 138 -14.25 0.36 -15.87
N LEU A 139 -13.74 -0.22 -14.78
CA LEU A 139 -13.04 -1.52 -14.82
C LEU A 139 -13.96 -2.70 -15.19
N ASP A 140 -15.27 -2.58 -14.96
CA ASP A 140 -16.25 -3.63 -15.29
C ASP A 140 -16.75 -3.55 -16.75
N LEU A 141 -16.36 -2.51 -17.52
CA LEU A 141 -16.74 -2.40 -18.93
C LEU A 141 -16.16 -3.57 -19.73
N ALA A 142 -17.03 -4.30 -20.42
CA ALA A 142 -16.68 -5.57 -21.06
C ALA A 142 -15.51 -5.45 -22.05
N VAL A 143 -15.50 -4.42 -22.89
CA VAL A 143 -14.42 -4.17 -23.87
C VAL A 143 -13.08 -3.96 -23.17
N LEU A 144 -13.05 -3.17 -22.09
CA LEU A 144 -11.83 -2.90 -21.34
C LEU A 144 -11.37 -4.14 -20.57
N ARG A 145 -12.28 -4.77 -19.81
CA ARG A 145 -12.02 -5.99 -19.02
C ARG A 145 -11.51 -7.14 -19.89
N ALA A 146 -11.98 -7.26 -21.13
CA ALA A 146 -11.45 -8.23 -22.09
C ALA A 146 -9.95 -8.02 -22.39
N LYS A 147 -9.47 -6.77 -22.39
CA LYS A 147 -8.06 -6.42 -22.63
C LYS A 147 -7.21 -6.43 -21.37
N ILE A 148 -7.71 -5.89 -20.25
CA ILE A 148 -6.94 -5.72 -19.01
C ILE A 148 -7.14 -6.87 -18.01
N GLY A 149 -8.09 -7.76 -18.24
CA GLY A 149 -8.42 -8.81 -17.27
C GLY A 149 -9.25 -8.28 -16.10
N ASP A 150 -9.21 -9.03 -15.00
CA ASP A 150 -10.13 -8.84 -13.89
C ASP A 150 -9.39 -8.69 -12.55
N ILE A 151 -9.91 -7.81 -11.70
CA ILE A 151 -9.31 -7.52 -10.38
C ILE A 151 -9.50 -8.66 -9.37
N HIS A 152 -10.58 -9.44 -9.47
CA HIS A 152 -10.80 -10.61 -8.63
C HIS A 152 -9.83 -11.73 -9.03
N ASP A 153 -9.62 -11.95 -10.33
CA ASP A 153 -8.62 -12.89 -10.85
C ASP A 153 -7.19 -12.52 -10.39
N HIS A 154 -6.85 -11.22 -10.46
CA HIS A 154 -5.60 -10.72 -9.87
C HIS A 154 -5.50 -11.05 -8.38
N TYR A 155 -6.55 -10.79 -7.60
CA TYR A 155 -6.54 -11.06 -6.16
C TYR A 155 -6.39 -12.55 -5.84
N GLN A 156 -7.02 -13.44 -6.61
CA GLN A 156 -6.85 -14.88 -6.46
C GLN A 156 -5.40 -15.30 -6.71
N SER A 157 -4.80 -14.81 -7.80
CA SER A 157 -3.39 -15.04 -8.12
C SER A 157 -2.47 -14.49 -7.02
N PHE A 158 -2.75 -13.28 -6.52
CA PHE A 158 -2.04 -12.67 -5.42
C PHE A 158 -2.10 -13.52 -4.14
N ALA A 159 -3.30 -13.97 -3.76
CA ALA A 159 -3.54 -14.77 -2.55
C ALA A 159 -2.94 -16.19 -2.65
N ALA A 160 -2.78 -16.72 -3.87
CA ALA A 160 -2.12 -18.00 -4.11
C ALA A 160 -0.60 -17.94 -3.86
N VAL A 161 0.02 -16.76 -3.97
CA VAL A 161 1.45 -16.54 -3.70
C VAL A 161 1.66 -16.06 -2.26
N ASN A 162 0.91 -15.02 -1.84
CA ASN A 162 1.09 -14.35 -0.55
C ASN A 162 0.30 -15.04 0.58
N LYS A 163 0.76 -16.24 0.97
CA LYS A 163 0.04 -17.14 1.91
C LYS A 163 0.21 -16.82 3.40
N ALA A 164 0.82 -15.68 3.75
CA ALA A 164 1.00 -15.29 5.15
C ALA A 164 -0.35 -15.16 5.89
N GLY A 165 -1.41 -14.78 5.17
CA GLY A 165 -2.76 -14.63 5.72
C GLY A 165 -2.92 -13.46 6.70
N LYS A 166 -1.85 -12.68 6.92
CA LYS A 166 -1.80 -11.53 7.80
C LYS A 166 -1.47 -10.27 7.02
N CYS A 167 -1.96 -9.15 7.51
CA CYS A 167 -1.69 -7.85 6.92
C CYS A 167 -0.24 -7.45 7.22
N PRO A 168 0.62 -7.20 6.21
CA PRO A 168 2.02 -6.85 6.43
C PRO A 168 2.18 -5.51 7.15
N PHE A 169 1.18 -4.63 7.02
CA PHE A 169 1.22 -3.30 7.63
C PHE A 169 1.12 -3.36 9.15
N CYS A 170 0.37 -4.29 9.75
CA CYS A 170 0.26 -4.36 11.21
C CYS A 170 0.59 -5.71 11.84
N GLY A 171 0.52 -6.81 11.09
CA GLY A 171 0.66 -8.18 11.60
C GLY A 171 -0.52 -8.70 12.40
N ILE A 172 -1.51 -7.85 12.70
CA ILE A 172 -2.67 -8.17 13.53
C ILE A 172 -3.82 -8.69 12.66
N GLY A 173 -4.30 -7.83 11.76
CA GLY A 173 -5.47 -8.12 10.93
C GLY A 173 -5.18 -9.19 9.88
N ASP A 174 -6.18 -10.00 9.57
CA ASP A 174 -6.10 -11.00 8.53
C ASP A 174 -6.21 -10.39 7.13
N ILE A 175 -5.67 -11.10 6.14
CA ILE A 175 -5.89 -10.86 4.72
C ILE A 175 -6.64 -12.06 4.18
N LYS A 176 -7.80 -11.82 3.56
CA LYS A 176 -8.61 -12.88 2.94
C LYS A 176 -7.77 -13.66 1.90
N GLY A 177 -7.51 -14.94 2.18
CA GLY A 177 -6.84 -15.85 1.24
C GLY A 177 -7.79 -16.48 0.22
N GLY A 178 -7.28 -17.41 -0.61
CA GLY A 178 -8.03 -18.04 -1.71
C GLY A 178 -9.30 -18.82 -1.34
N ASN A 179 -9.51 -19.12 -0.05
CA ASN A 179 -10.74 -19.76 0.45
C ASN A 179 -11.89 -18.76 0.72
N HIS A 180 -11.73 -17.50 0.34
CA HIS A 180 -12.76 -16.47 0.49
C HIS A 180 -13.33 -16.08 -0.87
N SER A 181 -14.65 -15.90 -0.94
CA SER A 181 -15.32 -15.32 -2.12
C SER A 181 -15.16 -13.79 -2.21
N LYS A 182 -14.71 -13.16 -1.12
CA LYS A 182 -14.46 -11.72 -1.01
C LYS A 182 -12.97 -11.45 -0.91
N ARG A 183 -12.57 -10.24 -1.31
CA ARG A 183 -11.19 -9.76 -1.27
C ARG A 183 -11.03 -8.56 -0.34
N GLU A 184 -9.81 -8.29 0.08
CA GLU A 184 -9.50 -7.00 0.68
C GLU A 184 -9.59 -5.86 -0.36
N ALA A 185 -9.77 -4.65 0.16
CA ALA A 185 -9.50 -3.45 -0.61
C ALA A 185 -7.99 -3.35 -0.89
N TYR A 186 -7.66 -2.77 -2.04
CA TYR A 186 -6.29 -2.39 -2.35
C TYR A 186 -6.09 -0.97 -1.83
N ASP A 187 -5.20 -0.83 -0.85
CA ASP A 187 -4.70 0.48 -0.44
C ASP A 187 -3.92 1.10 -1.60
N HIS A 188 -4.16 2.39 -1.84
CA HIS A 188 -3.28 3.18 -2.70
C HIS A 188 -2.16 3.69 -1.80
N TYR A 189 -1.02 3.00 -1.82
CA TYR A 189 0.07 3.23 -0.87
C TYR A 189 0.47 4.71 -0.86
N LEU A 190 0.79 5.25 -2.03
CA LEU A 190 0.74 6.67 -2.36
C LEU A 190 -0.72 7.07 -2.59
N PRO A 191 -1.32 7.92 -1.73
CA PRO A 191 -2.74 8.22 -1.81
C PRO A 191 -3.09 8.88 -3.15
N LYS A 192 -4.05 8.30 -3.89
CA LYS A 192 -4.59 8.88 -5.13
C LYS A 192 -5.19 10.28 -4.96
N ALA A 193 -5.49 10.67 -3.72
CA ALA A 193 -5.94 12.01 -3.38
C ALA A 193 -4.84 13.07 -3.60
N LEU A 194 -3.58 12.68 -3.41
CA LEU A 194 -2.40 13.56 -3.41
C LEU A 194 -1.57 13.42 -4.70
N TYR A 195 -1.40 12.19 -5.19
CA TYR A 195 -0.47 11.89 -6.28
C TYR A 195 -1.19 11.58 -7.61
N PRO A 196 -0.78 12.23 -8.73
CA PRO A 196 -1.12 11.82 -10.09
C PRO A 196 -0.33 10.60 -10.54
N PHE A 197 -0.72 10.07 -11.71
CA PHE A 197 0.04 9.11 -12.53
C PHE A 197 0.15 7.68 -12.03
N ASN A 198 -0.10 7.40 -10.74
CA ASN A 198 0.15 6.08 -10.12
C ASN A 198 -1.09 5.41 -9.52
N SER A 199 -2.29 5.89 -9.85
CA SER A 199 -3.55 5.37 -9.27
C SER A 199 -3.93 3.98 -9.79
N ILE A 200 -3.34 3.52 -10.91
CA ILE A 200 -3.56 2.18 -11.48
C ILE A 200 -2.27 1.36 -11.57
N ASN A 201 -1.18 1.89 -11.03
CA ASN A 201 0.10 1.20 -10.94
C ASN A 201 -0.01 0.13 -9.84
N PHE A 202 0.11 -1.15 -10.20
CA PHE A 202 -0.07 -2.25 -9.26
C PHE A 202 1.04 -2.36 -8.21
N HIS A 203 2.20 -1.74 -8.43
CA HIS A 203 3.18 -1.56 -7.36
C HIS A 203 2.65 -0.62 -6.26
N ASN A 204 1.75 0.31 -6.60
CA ASN A 204 1.11 1.25 -5.66
C ASN A 204 -0.18 0.71 -5.03
N LEU A 205 -0.64 -0.46 -5.47
CA LEU A 205 -1.89 -1.06 -5.02
C LEU A 205 -1.59 -2.31 -4.20
N ALA A 206 -1.68 -2.19 -2.88
CA ALA A 206 -1.37 -3.28 -1.96
C ALA A 206 -2.61 -3.71 -1.16
N PRO A 207 -2.97 -5.01 -1.13
CA PRO A 207 -4.01 -5.50 -0.23
C PRO A 207 -3.71 -5.17 1.24
N ALA A 208 -4.69 -4.57 1.93
CA ALA A 208 -4.54 -4.13 3.32
C ALA A 208 -5.78 -4.53 4.13
N CYS A 209 -5.62 -4.84 5.41
CA CYS A 209 -6.78 -5.04 6.27
C CYS A 209 -7.53 -3.71 6.46
N HIS A 210 -8.81 -3.81 6.82
CA HIS A 210 -9.69 -2.65 7.01
C HIS A 210 -9.08 -1.61 7.94
N GLU A 211 -8.57 -2.01 9.11
CA GLU A 211 -8.00 -1.07 10.07
C GLU A 211 -6.79 -0.31 9.52
N CYS A 212 -5.89 -0.99 8.81
CA CYS A 212 -4.72 -0.31 8.25
C CYS A 212 -5.11 0.69 7.16
N ASN A 213 -6.01 0.30 6.24
CA ASN A 213 -6.39 1.13 5.10
C ASN A 213 -7.37 2.25 5.48
N SER A 214 -8.46 1.88 6.13
CA SER A 214 -9.66 2.70 6.29
C SER A 214 -9.80 3.37 7.66
N THR A 215 -8.96 3.01 8.65
CA THR A 215 -8.98 3.63 9.98
C THR A 215 -7.71 4.45 10.23
N TYR A 216 -6.54 3.84 10.08
CA TYR A 216 -5.27 4.46 10.49
C TYR A 216 -4.57 5.23 9.35
N LYS A 217 -4.32 4.58 8.19
CA LYS A 217 -3.57 5.23 7.10
C LYS A 217 -4.39 6.32 6.41
N LEU A 218 -5.61 6.02 6.00
CA LEU A 218 -6.45 6.95 5.25
C LEU A 218 -5.66 7.57 4.07
N SER A 219 -5.56 8.90 4.02
CA SER A 219 -4.77 9.65 3.05
C SER A 219 -3.44 10.18 3.62
N LYS A 220 -2.95 9.63 4.74
CA LYS A 220 -1.62 9.98 5.26
C LYS A 220 -0.57 9.65 4.19
N ASP A 221 0.41 10.53 4.09
CA ASP A 221 1.43 10.44 3.05
C ASP A 221 2.61 9.59 3.52
N PRO A 222 2.93 8.48 2.85
CA PRO A 222 4.07 7.65 3.26
C PRO A 222 5.42 8.31 3.01
N ILE A 223 5.53 9.24 2.06
CA ILE A 223 6.83 9.73 1.56
C ILE A 223 7.08 11.20 1.91
N GLN A 224 6.14 11.84 2.62
CA GLN A 224 6.32 13.18 3.16
C GLN A 224 5.75 13.32 4.57
N SER A 225 6.47 14.03 5.43
CA SER A 225 5.97 14.55 6.71
C SER A 225 6.12 16.07 6.71
N GLY A 226 5.00 16.79 6.67
CA GLY A 226 5.02 18.22 6.39
C GLY A 226 5.63 18.52 5.02
N ALA A 227 6.70 19.32 4.99
CA ALA A 227 7.44 19.66 3.78
C ALA A 227 8.65 18.75 3.50
N LEU A 228 8.98 17.83 4.42
CA LEU A 228 10.17 16.99 4.29
C LEU A 228 9.80 15.66 3.65
N ARG A 229 10.59 15.27 2.65
CA ARG A 229 10.60 13.91 2.11
C ARG A 229 11.14 12.94 3.16
N ARG A 230 10.59 11.73 3.18
CA ARG A 230 11.03 10.66 4.08
C ARG A 230 11.05 9.29 3.39
N LYS A 231 11.86 8.37 3.91
CA LYS A 231 11.84 6.96 3.51
C LYS A 231 10.63 6.22 4.06
N ALA A 232 10.24 5.16 3.34
CA ALA A 232 9.13 4.31 3.71
C ALA A 232 9.39 2.87 3.29
N PHE A 233 8.74 1.90 3.95
CA PHE A 233 8.78 0.51 3.48
C PHE A 233 7.95 0.33 2.21
N ASN A 234 8.57 -0.11 1.11
CA ASN A 234 7.87 -0.49 -0.11
C ASN A 234 7.05 -1.78 0.12
N PRO A 235 5.72 -1.80 -0.13
CA PRO A 235 4.89 -3.01 0.01
C PRO A 235 5.38 -4.22 -0.78
N PHE A 236 6.13 -4.01 -1.86
CA PHE A 236 6.65 -5.03 -2.76
C PHE A 236 8.19 -5.00 -2.86
N ALA A 237 8.89 -4.63 -1.78
CA ALA A 237 10.35 -4.60 -1.78
C ALA A 237 10.95 -5.96 -2.16
N SER A 238 12.01 -5.96 -2.96
CA SER A 238 12.75 -7.16 -3.36
C SER A 238 13.70 -7.67 -2.27
N VAL A 239 14.12 -6.78 -1.38
CA VAL A 239 14.99 -7.08 -0.24
C VAL A 239 14.15 -7.21 1.01
N ASP A 240 14.24 -8.38 1.64
CA ASP A 240 13.59 -8.63 2.93
C ASP A 240 14.28 -7.87 4.05
N HIS A 241 13.48 -7.47 5.04
CA HIS A 241 13.95 -6.91 6.31
C HIS A 241 13.31 -7.65 7.49
N VAL A 242 13.95 -7.53 8.65
CA VAL A 242 13.43 -8.10 9.90
C VAL A 242 13.25 -6.98 10.90
N ILE A 243 12.00 -6.75 11.31
CA ILE A 243 11.70 -5.81 12.39
C ILE A 243 12.03 -6.47 13.73
N GLN A 244 12.82 -5.76 14.53
CA GLN A 244 13.14 -6.14 15.90
C GLN A 244 12.24 -5.37 16.86
N LEU A 245 11.66 -6.07 17.82
CA LEU A 245 10.84 -5.48 18.87
C LEU A 245 11.40 -5.87 20.24
N GLN A 246 11.61 -4.86 21.08
CA GLN A 246 11.89 -5.06 22.49
C GLN A 246 10.84 -4.32 23.30
N ILE A 247 10.24 -5.03 24.26
CA ILE A 247 9.26 -4.47 25.18
C ILE A 247 9.91 -4.35 26.57
N THR A 248 9.67 -3.20 27.19
CA THR A 248 9.97 -2.96 28.61
C THR A 248 8.67 -2.58 29.29
N LEU A 249 8.41 -3.19 30.44
CA LEU A 249 7.24 -2.94 31.28
C LEU A 249 7.69 -2.25 32.56
N GLN A 250 6.92 -1.28 33.05
CA GLN A 250 7.28 -0.47 34.21
C GLN A 250 7.03 -1.18 35.56
N HIS A 251 6.12 -2.15 35.61
CA HIS A 251 5.81 -2.90 36.83
C HIS A 251 5.27 -4.31 36.55
N ALA A 252 5.34 -5.17 37.57
CA ALA A 252 4.93 -6.59 37.48
C ALA A 252 3.42 -6.84 37.66
N ASN A 253 2.63 -5.83 38.05
CA ASN A 253 1.17 -5.96 38.16
C ASN A 253 0.50 -5.93 36.78
N ILE A 254 0.49 -7.06 36.06
CA ILE A 254 0.00 -7.12 34.67
C ILE A 254 -1.52 -6.91 34.57
N ASP A 255 -2.29 -7.23 35.60
CA ASP A 255 -3.74 -7.01 35.61
C ASP A 255 -4.11 -5.53 35.49
N ALA A 256 -3.26 -4.65 36.04
CA ALA A 256 -3.40 -3.20 36.00
C ALA A 256 -2.57 -2.53 34.89
N LEU A 257 -2.01 -3.29 33.94
CA LEU A 257 -1.13 -2.75 32.91
C LEU A 257 -1.86 -1.81 31.94
N GLU A 258 -1.41 -0.57 31.85
CA GLU A 258 -1.90 0.43 30.90
C GLU A 258 -0.89 0.71 29.79
N PRO A 259 -1.31 1.32 28.65
CA PRO A 259 -0.37 1.66 27.57
C PRO A 259 0.81 2.54 28.01
N ALA A 260 0.64 3.37 29.03
CA ALA A 260 1.70 4.23 29.57
C ALA A 260 2.83 3.44 30.25
N ASP A 261 2.54 2.24 30.75
CA ASP A 261 3.49 1.36 31.44
C ASP A 261 4.36 0.55 30.47
N ILE A 262 4.11 0.69 29.16
CA ILE A 262 4.73 -0.09 28.11
C ILE A 262 5.62 0.80 27.25
N ILE A 263 6.89 0.41 27.14
CA ILE A 263 7.85 1.00 26.20
C ILE A 263 8.16 -0.05 25.14
N ILE A 264 7.94 0.29 23.86
CA ILE A 264 8.27 -0.57 22.73
C ILE A 264 9.42 0.10 21.95
N GLN A 265 10.55 -0.58 21.91
CA GLN A 265 11.69 -0.20 21.07
C GLN A 265 11.61 -0.99 19.77
N PHE A 266 11.70 -0.25 18.65
CA PHE A 266 11.67 -0.80 17.30
C PHE A 266 13.08 -0.72 16.72
N GLY A 267 13.48 -1.75 15.97
CA GLY A 267 14.75 -1.76 15.26
C GLY A 267 14.70 -2.62 14.01
N PRO A 268 15.82 -2.78 13.31
CA PRO A 268 17.15 -2.20 13.62
C PRO A 268 17.26 -0.69 13.33
N ASP A 269 18.20 -0.02 13.98
CA ASP A 269 18.50 1.43 13.80
C ASP A 269 18.81 1.82 12.35
N THR A 270 19.28 0.86 11.53
CA THR A 270 19.52 1.08 10.09
C THR A 270 18.24 1.36 9.30
N LEU A 271 17.06 1.12 9.88
CA LEU A 271 15.74 1.33 9.30
C LEU A 271 14.92 2.38 10.06
N GLU A 272 15.57 3.22 10.87
CA GLU A 272 14.89 4.19 11.76
C GLU A 272 13.87 5.06 11.02
N GLU A 273 14.25 5.61 9.86
CA GLU A 273 13.38 6.51 9.10
C GLU A 273 12.12 5.79 8.57
N GLU A 274 12.28 4.58 8.03
CA GLU A 274 11.18 3.74 7.58
C GLU A 274 10.29 3.27 8.73
N LEU A 275 10.89 2.99 9.91
CA LEU A 275 10.19 2.63 11.15
C LEU A 275 9.31 3.78 11.65
N GLU A 276 9.82 5.01 11.69
CA GLU A 276 9.04 6.19 12.08
C GLU A 276 7.87 6.44 11.12
N THR A 277 8.12 6.38 9.82
CA THR A 277 7.07 6.46 8.81
C THR A 277 6.00 5.37 9.02
N TRP A 278 6.43 4.14 9.26
CA TRP A 278 5.52 3.02 9.48
C TRP A 278 4.65 3.18 10.74
N LYS A 279 5.25 3.65 11.84
CA LYS A 279 4.53 3.92 13.09
C LYS A 279 3.49 5.02 12.90
N ASP A 280 3.86 6.12 12.26
CA ASP A 280 2.96 7.23 11.95
C ASP A 280 1.78 6.79 11.06
N LEU A 281 2.06 6.11 9.95
CA LEU A 281 1.02 5.72 9.00
C LEU A 281 -0.04 4.80 9.62
N TYR A 282 0.37 3.82 10.42
CA TYR A 282 -0.52 2.73 10.83
C TYR A 282 -0.80 2.66 12.33
N GLY A 283 -0.37 3.66 13.10
CA GLY A 283 -0.58 3.74 14.55
C GLY A 283 0.03 2.57 15.31
N ILE A 284 1.20 2.10 14.88
CA ILE A 284 1.73 0.79 15.28
C ILE A 284 1.99 0.71 16.78
N GLU A 285 2.61 1.75 17.36
CA GLU A 285 2.94 1.74 18.78
C GLU A 285 1.69 1.70 19.66
N GLU A 286 0.70 2.56 19.38
CA GLU A 286 -0.61 2.56 20.05
C GLU A 286 -1.26 1.18 19.98
N ARG A 287 -1.36 0.61 18.78
CA ARG A 287 -2.05 -0.66 18.55
C ARG A 287 -1.36 -1.84 19.21
N TYR A 288 -0.03 -1.85 19.24
CA TYR A 288 0.72 -2.92 19.89
C TYR A 288 0.61 -2.84 21.41
N LYS A 289 0.65 -1.63 21.99
CA LYS A 289 0.39 -1.42 23.43
C LYS A 289 -1.03 -1.85 23.81
N ALA A 290 -2.04 -1.42 23.05
CA ALA A 290 -3.43 -1.82 23.26
C ALA A 290 -3.61 -3.34 23.21
N LYS A 291 -2.96 -4.01 22.25
CA LYS A 291 -3.01 -5.47 22.12
C LYS A 291 -2.37 -6.21 23.30
N VAL A 292 -1.27 -5.66 23.83
CA VAL A 292 -0.61 -6.20 25.03
C VAL A 292 -1.49 -6.02 26.28
N CYS A 293 -2.23 -4.92 26.40
CA CYS A 293 -3.15 -4.69 27.53
C CYS A 293 -4.45 -5.49 27.46
N ALA A 294 -4.83 -6.03 26.31
CA ALA A 294 -6.15 -6.62 26.10
C ALA A 294 -6.31 -8.01 26.75
N GLU A 295 -7.51 -8.26 27.30
CA GLU A 295 -7.88 -9.50 27.99
C GLU A 295 -7.65 -10.76 27.13
N ASN A 296 -8.15 -10.75 25.90
CA ASN A 296 -8.07 -11.90 24.98
C ASN A 296 -6.76 -11.95 24.16
N ASP A 297 -5.79 -11.11 24.50
CA ASP A 297 -4.49 -11.05 23.82
C ASP A 297 -3.37 -11.09 24.86
N GLY A 298 -2.71 -9.98 25.17
CA GLY A 298 -1.52 -10.00 26.04
C GLY A 298 -1.77 -10.59 27.41
N LYS A 299 -2.91 -10.31 28.05
CA LYS A 299 -3.26 -10.92 29.34
C LYS A 299 -3.48 -12.43 29.19
N TYR A 300 -4.25 -12.86 28.19
CA TYR A 300 -4.40 -14.28 27.90
C TYR A 300 -3.07 -14.98 27.59
N TRP A 301 -2.16 -14.34 26.85
CA TRP A 301 -0.82 -14.90 26.59
C TRP A 301 -0.05 -15.19 27.89
N LEU A 302 -0.25 -14.39 28.93
CA LEU A 302 0.33 -14.62 30.24
C LEU A 302 -0.37 -15.76 30.99
N THR A 303 -1.70 -15.84 30.94
CA THR A 303 -2.49 -16.97 31.48
C THR A 303 -2.00 -18.31 30.94
N GLN A 304 -1.68 -18.39 29.63
CA GLN A 304 -1.14 -19.61 29.03
C GLN A 304 0.18 -20.07 29.69
N VAL A 305 0.99 -19.13 30.18
CA VAL A 305 2.26 -19.42 30.87
C VAL A 305 2.04 -19.80 32.33
N LEU A 306 1.23 -19.02 33.04
CA LEU A 306 1.07 -19.11 34.50
C LEU A 306 0.14 -20.24 34.94
N ASP A 307 -0.90 -20.50 34.15
CA ASP A 307 -2.00 -21.39 34.52
C ASP A 307 -1.98 -22.64 33.64
N GLU A 308 -2.30 -22.51 32.34
CA GLU A 308 -2.52 -23.66 31.45
C GLU A 308 -1.29 -24.60 31.37
N TRP A 309 -0.09 -24.06 31.22
CA TRP A 309 1.12 -24.88 31.16
C TRP A 309 1.54 -25.45 32.52
N LYS A 310 1.21 -24.74 33.59
CA LYS A 310 1.51 -25.21 34.95
C LYS A 310 0.60 -26.38 35.34
N GLU A 311 -0.65 -26.39 34.88
CA GLU A 311 -1.58 -27.52 35.03
C GLU A 311 -1.06 -28.79 34.34
N GLU A 312 -0.33 -28.64 33.23
CA GLU A 312 0.35 -29.72 32.51
C GLU A 312 1.72 -30.11 33.13
N GLY A 313 2.11 -29.50 34.26
CA GLY A 313 3.37 -29.76 34.95
C GLY A 313 4.62 -29.21 34.26
N LEU A 314 4.45 -28.30 33.29
CA LEU A 314 5.54 -27.67 32.55
C LEU A 314 5.97 -26.34 33.18
N SER A 315 7.25 -26.02 33.10
CA SER A 315 7.80 -24.77 33.64
C SER A 315 7.63 -23.59 32.67
N PRO A 316 7.55 -22.33 33.17
CA PRO A 316 7.57 -21.15 32.31
C PRO A 316 8.79 -21.06 31.38
N THR A 317 9.95 -21.56 31.82
CA THR A 317 11.15 -21.61 30.97
C THR A 317 10.98 -22.52 29.75
N GLU A 318 10.28 -23.64 29.90
CA GLU A 318 9.97 -24.55 28.79
C GLU A 318 8.95 -23.91 27.82
N PHE A 319 8.00 -23.13 28.34
CA PHE A 319 7.06 -22.35 27.53
C PHE A 319 7.82 -21.38 26.65
N MET A 320 8.66 -20.55 27.26
CA MET A 320 9.44 -19.53 26.55
C MET A 320 10.36 -20.13 25.48
N ARG A 321 10.95 -21.30 25.74
CA ARG A 321 11.74 -22.03 24.74
C ARG A 321 10.90 -22.48 23.54
N THR A 322 9.69 -22.98 23.81
CA THR A 322 8.75 -23.41 22.78
C THR A 322 8.25 -22.23 21.96
N LEU A 323 7.87 -21.14 22.61
CA LEU A 323 7.44 -19.90 21.99
C LEU A 323 8.55 -19.32 21.09
N ALA A 324 9.79 -19.23 21.57
CA ALA A 324 10.90 -18.72 20.76
C ALA A 324 11.11 -19.55 19.47
N ARG A 325 10.97 -20.88 19.56
CA ARG A 325 11.02 -21.77 18.39
C ARG A 325 9.84 -21.54 17.44
N GLN A 326 8.64 -21.33 17.96
CA GLN A 326 7.44 -21.05 17.16
C GLN A 326 7.52 -19.68 16.49
N ALA A 327 7.86 -18.63 17.24
CA ALA A 327 8.03 -17.27 16.75
C ALA A 327 9.07 -17.19 15.63
N LYS A 328 10.20 -17.89 15.77
CA LYS A 328 11.21 -17.98 14.70
C LYS A 328 10.66 -18.63 13.42
N LYS A 329 9.78 -19.63 13.52
CA LYS A 329 9.23 -20.35 12.36
C LYS A 329 8.01 -19.68 11.74
N LYS A 330 7.17 -19.06 12.58
CA LYS A 330 5.86 -18.48 12.25
C LYS A 330 5.66 -17.20 13.08
N PRO A 331 6.39 -16.11 12.76
CA PRO A 331 6.36 -14.88 13.54
C PRO A 331 4.97 -14.22 13.56
N TYR A 332 4.16 -14.40 12.51
CA TYR A 332 2.84 -13.76 12.42
C TYR A 332 1.68 -14.66 12.91
N ALA A 333 1.94 -15.95 13.16
CA ALA A 333 0.94 -16.80 13.80
C ALA A 333 0.74 -16.32 15.24
N GLU A 334 -0.52 -16.15 15.66
CA GLU A 334 -0.89 -15.71 17.00
C GLU A 334 -0.14 -14.44 17.48
N CYS A 335 0.25 -13.58 16.53
CA CYS A 335 1.06 -12.39 16.79
C CYS A 335 2.37 -12.70 17.55
N ASN A 336 3.01 -13.84 17.28
CA ASN A 336 4.26 -14.25 17.93
C ASN A 336 5.37 -13.19 17.92
N PHE A 337 5.43 -12.37 16.86
CA PHE A 337 6.35 -11.23 16.74
C PHE A 337 6.20 -10.19 17.87
N LEU A 338 5.01 -10.10 18.47
CA LEU A 338 4.68 -9.21 19.59
C LEU A 338 4.60 -9.98 20.92
N LYS A 339 3.98 -11.17 20.90
CA LYS A 339 3.82 -12.05 22.07
C LYS A 339 5.14 -12.45 22.70
N GLU A 340 6.14 -12.83 21.89
CA GLU A 340 7.44 -13.25 22.41
C GLU A 340 8.18 -12.10 23.13
N PRO A 341 8.35 -10.90 22.54
CA PRO A 341 8.90 -9.75 23.25
C PRO A 341 8.15 -9.38 24.53
N PHE A 342 6.81 -9.46 24.52
CA PHE A 342 6.01 -9.15 25.70
C PHE A 342 6.26 -10.14 26.84
N LEU A 343 6.18 -11.44 26.59
CA LEU A 343 6.40 -12.45 27.63
C LEU A 343 7.86 -12.47 28.12
N LYS A 344 8.83 -12.12 27.25
CA LYS A 344 10.21 -11.86 27.68
C LYS A 344 10.32 -10.66 28.62
N ALA A 345 9.50 -9.62 28.43
CA ALA A 345 9.45 -8.48 29.33
C ALA A 345 8.84 -8.86 30.69
N CYS A 346 7.74 -9.62 30.71
CA CYS A 346 7.14 -10.17 31.94
C CYS A 346 8.12 -11.01 32.75
N HIS A 347 8.85 -11.92 32.09
CA HIS A 347 9.88 -12.72 32.76
C HIS A 347 10.99 -11.86 33.36
N ARG A 348 11.46 -10.84 32.64
CA ARG A 348 12.55 -9.96 33.07
C ARG A 348 12.23 -9.16 34.32
N ILE A 349 10.97 -8.76 34.51
CA ILE A 349 10.53 -8.00 35.68
C ILE A 349 10.02 -8.90 36.82
N GLY A 350 10.11 -10.23 36.67
CA GLY A 350 9.78 -11.19 37.72
C GLY A 350 8.28 -11.52 37.85
N VAL A 351 7.49 -11.46 36.77
CA VAL A 351 6.12 -11.98 36.78
C VAL A 351 6.10 -13.50 36.95
N PHE A 352 7.09 -14.20 36.36
CA PHE A 352 7.31 -15.64 36.50
C PHE A 352 8.76 -16.05 36.25
#